data_AF-A0A2E8QRC1-F1
#
_entry.id   AF-A0A2E8QRC1-F1
#
_cell.length_a   1.000
_cell.length_b   1.000
_cell.length_c   1.000
_cell.angle_alpha   90.00
_cell.angle_beta   90.00
_cell.angle_gamma   90.00
#
_symmetry.space_group_name_H-M   'P 1'
#
loop_
_entity.id
_entity.type
_entity.pdbx_description
1 polymer ?
#
loop_
_entity_poly.entity_id
_entity_poly.type
_entity_poly.pdbx_seq_one_letter_code
_entity_poly.pdbx_strand_id
1 'polypeptide(L)' 'NGKPLDPGRTYKVAGWASVNPQPDDLPDIWDVVAEYLRDRKVIRDVTPNIPRVKGIRGNPGFVA' A
#
# COMPACT_ATOMS: atom_id res chain seq x y z
N ASN A 1 -6.50 6.26 -10.15
CA ASN A 1 -7.11 6.33 -11.51
C ASN A 1 -6.58 7.49 -12.35
N GLY A 2 -5.31 7.92 -12.17
CA GLY A 2 -4.73 9.02 -12.96
C GLY A 2 -5.34 10.42 -12.75
N LYS A 3 -6.35 10.57 -11.88
CA LYS A 3 -6.96 11.86 -11.57
C LYS A 3 -6.21 12.58 -10.44
N PRO A 4 -6.08 13.92 -10.49
CA PRO A 4 -5.61 14.70 -9.35
C PRO A 4 -6.44 14.44 -8.08
N LEU A 5 -5.81 14.60 -6.92
CA LEU A 5 -6.52 14.59 -5.65
C LEU A 5 -7.36 15.87 -5.51
N ASP A 6 -8.57 15.71 -5.01
CA ASP A 6 -9.48 16.80 -4.67
C ASP A 6 -9.33 17.10 -3.17
N PRO A 7 -8.90 18.32 -2.79
CA PRO A 7 -8.72 18.67 -1.38
C PRO A 7 -10.03 18.66 -0.58
N GLY A 8 -11.19 18.82 -1.22
CA GLY A 8 -12.49 18.80 -0.55
C GLY A 8 -13.07 17.40 -0.34
N ARG A 9 -12.39 16.36 -0.81
CA ARG A 9 -12.94 15.00 -0.83
C ARG A 9 -12.39 14.14 0.31
N THR A 10 -13.30 13.43 0.96
CA THR A 10 -12.96 12.32 1.86
C THR A 10 -12.72 11.05 1.04
N TYR A 11 -11.53 10.46 1.19
CA TYR A 11 -11.16 9.21 0.53
C TYR A 11 -11.19 8.06 1.52
N LYS A 12 -11.77 6.93 1.12
CA LYS A 12 -11.63 5.68 1.88
C LYS A 12 -10.20 5.20 1.73
N VAL A 13 -9.51 5.05 2.86
CA VAL A 13 -8.15 4.53 2.94
C VAL A 13 -8.15 3.28 3.82
N ALA A 14 -7.28 2.33 3.50
CA ALA A 14 -7.03 1.16 4.33
C ALA A 14 -5.53 1.13 4.65
N GLY A 15 -5.20 0.75 5.88
CA GLY A 15 -3.83 0.63 6.36
C GLY A 15 -3.74 -0.48 7.39
N TRP A 16 -2.57 -1.08 7.50
CA TRP A 16 -2.21 -2.03 8.53
C TRP A 16 -0.96 -1.52 9.24
N ALA A 17 -0.70 -2.00 10.47
CA ALA A 17 0.38 -1.48 11.32
C ALA A 17 0.30 0.05 11.51
N SER A 18 -0.92 0.58 11.61
CA SER A 18 -1.15 1.99 11.87
C SER A 18 -0.69 2.35 13.29
N VAL A 19 -0.18 3.57 13.46
CA VAL A 19 0.02 4.17 14.80
C VAL A 19 -1.31 4.38 15.53
N ASN A 20 -2.41 4.47 14.79
CA ASN A 20 -3.74 4.63 15.36
C ASN A 20 -4.29 3.27 15.80
N PRO A 21 -5.06 3.21 16.91
CA PRO A 21 -5.73 2.00 17.36
C PRO A 21 -6.52 1.35 16.23
N GLN A 22 -6.37 0.03 16.09
CA GLN A 22 -7.17 -0.78 15.16
C GLN A 22 -8.14 -1.63 15.98
N PRO A 23 -9.38 -1.81 15.51
CA PRO A 23 -10.31 -2.73 16.14
C PRO A 23 -9.78 -4.17 16.12
N ASP A 24 -9.88 -4.87 17.25
CA ASP A 24 -9.41 -6.27 17.40
C ASP A 24 -10.29 -7.28 16.63
N ASP A 25 -11.47 -6.86 16.18
CA ASP A 25 -12.40 -7.68 15.38
C ASP A 25 -12.07 -7.68 13.88
N LEU A 26 -11.15 -6.83 13.43
CA LEU A 26 -10.66 -6.86 12.07
C LEU A 26 -9.65 -8.01 11.89
N PRO A 27 -9.61 -8.64 10.71
CA PRO A 27 -8.64 -9.68 10.44
C PRO A 27 -7.23 -9.13 10.45
N ASP A 28 -6.29 -9.94 10.91
CA ASP A 28 -4.89 -9.63 10.76
C ASP A 28 -4.52 -9.53 9.28
N ILE A 29 -3.53 -8.68 8.97
CA ILE A 29 -3.12 -8.46 7.58
C ILE A 29 -2.67 -9.75 6.87
N TRP A 30 -2.05 -10.67 7.60
CA TRP A 30 -1.61 -11.94 7.03
C TRP A 30 -2.78 -12.84 6.63
N ASP A 31 -3.90 -12.78 7.34
CA ASP A 31 -5.09 -13.55 6.97
C ASP A 31 -5.70 -12.99 5.68
N VAL A 32 -5.81 -11.66 5.57
CA VAL A 32 -6.30 -10.98 4.36
C VAL A 32 -5.42 -11.30 3.14
N VAL A 33 -4.10 -11.21 3.30
CA VAL A 33 -3.16 -11.51 2.21
C VAL A 33 -3.18 -12.99 1.87
N ALA A 34 -3.26 -13.89 2.85
CA ALA A 34 -3.29 -15.32 2.61
C ALA A 34 -4.57 -15.76 1.89
N GLU A 35 -5.73 -15.18 2.24
CA GLU A 35 -6.98 -15.38 1.51
C GLU A 35 -6.84 -14.95 0.04
N TYR A 36 -6.33 -13.73 -0.20
CA TYR A 36 -6.11 -13.21 -1.54
C TYR A 36 -5.17 -14.09 -2.36
N LEU A 37 -4.04 -14.53 -1.78
CA LEU A 37 -3.07 -15.38 -2.49
C LEU A 37 -3.63 -16.76 -2.82
N ARG A 38 -4.43 -17.36 -1.93
CA ARG A 38 -5.11 -18.65 -2.19
C ARG A 38 -6.15 -18.54 -3.31
N ASP A 39 -6.90 -17.45 -3.35
CA ASP A 39 -7.86 -17.18 -4.42
C ASP A 39 -7.15 -16.96 -5.77
N ARG A 40 -6.14 -16.09 -5.79
CA ARG A 40 -5.41 -15.75 -7.03
C ARG A 40 -4.55 -16.87 -7.57
N LYS A 41 -4.00 -17.72 -6.70
CA LYS A 41 -3.07 -18.84 -6.97
C LYS A 41 -1.72 -18.44 -7.56
N VAL A 42 -1.71 -17.53 -8.53
CA VAL A 42 -0.52 -16.98 -9.18
C VAL A 42 -0.68 -15.46 -9.29
N ILE A 43 0.28 -14.73 -8.72
CA ILE A 43 0.38 -13.28 -8.88
C ILE A 43 1.28 -13.00 -10.09
N ARG A 44 0.70 -12.38 -11.13
CA ARG A 44 1.43 -11.95 -12.34
C ARG A 44 2.05 -10.57 -12.12
N ASP A 45 2.39 -9.86 -13.19
CA ASP A 45 2.99 -8.54 -13.17
C ASP A 45 2.17 -7.54 -12.32
N VAL A 46 2.75 -7.12 -11.20
CA VAL A 46 2.23 -6.05 -10.35
C VAL A 46 3.04 -4.81 -10.65
N THR A 47 2.39 -3.76 -11.16
CA THR A 47 3.03 -2.45 -11.32
C THR A 47 2.88 -1.67 -10.01
N PRO A 48 3.95 -1.48 -9.22
CA PRO A 48 3.87 -0.73 -7.97
C PRO A 48 3.68 0.77 -8.24
N ASN A 49 2.92 1.43 -7.36
CA ASN A 49 2.79 2.89 -7.37
C ASN A 49 3.98 3.53 -6.60
N ILE A 50 5.15 3.55 -7.24
CA ILE A 50 6.38 4.04 -6.62
C ILE A 50 6.43 5.58 -6.69
N PRO A 51 6.64 6.28 -5.55
CA PRO A 51 6.77 7.73 -5.56
C PRO A 51 8.06 8.17 -6.25
N ARG A 52 8.00 9.29 -6.98
CA ARG A 52 9.21 9.94 -7.49
C ARG A 52 9.89 10.71 -6.37
N VAL A 53 11.04 10.22 -5.92
CA VAL A 53 11.87 10.89 -4.92
C VAL A 53 12.79 11.91 -5.60
N LYS A 54 12.75 13.16 -5.16
CA LYS A 54 13.63 14.24 -5.66
C LYS A 54 14.84 14.41 -4.73
N GLY A 55 16.00 14.75 -5.28
CA GLY A 55 17.21 15.04 -4.50
C GLY A 55 17.96 13.81 -3.98
N ILE A 56 17.64 12.60 -4.46
CA ILE A 56 18.15 11.33 -3.91
C ILE A 56 19.51 10.89 -4.47
N ARG A 57 20.15 11.70 -5.32
CA ARG A 57 21.40 11.34 -6.00
C ARG A 57 22.52 11.08 -4.99
N GLY A 58 23.16 9.91 -5.10
CA GLY A 58 24.30 9.53 -4.26
C GLY A 58 23.92 9.00 -2.88
N ASN A 59 22.63 8.72 -2.61
CA ASN A 59 22.21 8.10 -1.35
C ASN A 59 22.53 6.58 -1.37
N PRO A 60 23.45 6.08 -0.53
CA PRO A 60 23.84 4.66 -0.51
C PRO A 60 22.75 3.73 0.05
N GLY A 61 21.76 4.27 0.76
CA GLY A 61 20.60 3.53 1.26
C GLY A 61 19.41 3.52 0.29
N PHE A 62 19.53 4.17 -0.86
CA PHE A 62 18.49 4.18 -1.89
C PHE A 62 18.96 3.40 -3.12
N VAL A 63 18.59 2.13 -3.18
CA VAL A 63 18.73 1.32 -4.39
C VAL A 63 17.45 1.51 -5.19
N ALA A 64 17.53 2.25 -6.30
CA ALA A 64 16.44 2.41 -7.26
C ALA A 64 16.43 1.25 -8.25
#